data_AF-A0A1F6SNC9-F1
#
_entry.id   AF-A0A1F6SNC9-F1
#
_cell.length_a   1.000
_cell.length_b   1.000
_cell.length_c   1.000
_cell.angle_alpha   90.00
_cell.angle_beta   90.00
_cell.angle_gamma   90.00
#
_symmetry.space_group_name_H-M   'P 1'
#
loop_
_entity.id
_entity.type
_entity.pdbx_description
1 polymer ?
#
loop_
_entity_poly.entity_id
_entity_poly.type
_entity_poly.pdbx_seq_one_letter_code
_entity_poly.pdbx_strand_id
1 'polypeptide(L)'
;MVSSSLYILLVVLAIVFLNSQGKLTKDIPVFDFIILILATYRLIRLFTYDRVMDFVRDYLAKFESGPGRTLWHLIDCPWCTGVWMALIVFFLYFAHPLFWYFLLIMAIAGAATFTQITIWKIGRED
;
A
#
# COMPACT_ATOMS: atom_id res chain seq x y z
N MET A 1 15.79 -3.69 -11.09
CA MET A 1 16.72 -2.54 -11.03
C MET A 1 15.99 -1.21 -11.24
N VAL A 2 15.30 -0.99 -12.37
CA VAL A 2 14.56 0.28 -12.63
C VAL A 2 13.54 0.63 -11.53
N SER A 3 12.77 -0.34 -11.04
CA SER A 3 11.78 -0.09 -9.97
C SER A 3 12.39 0.43 -8.68
N SER A 4 13.56 -0.06 -8.27
CA SER A 4 14.24 0.36 -7.03
C SER A 4 14.82 1.78 -7.15
N SER A 5 15.41 2.12 -8.29
CA SER A 5 15.92 3.47 -8.55
C SER A 5 14.78 4.49 -8.65
N LEU A 6 13.69 4.15 -9.34
CA LEU A 6 12.49 4.99 -9.43
C LEU A 6 11.86 5.20 -8.05
N TYR A 7 11.78 4.15 -7.24
CA TYR A 7 11.25 4.22 -5.88
C TYR A 7 12.02 5.22 -5.02
N ILE A 8 13.36 5.14 -4.99
CA ILE A 8 14.19 6.06 -4.21
C ILE A 8 14.00 7.50 -4.68
N LEU A 9 13.97 7.73 -6.00
CA LEU A 9 13.71 9.06 -6.56
C LEU A 9 12.36 9.61 -6.08
N LEU A 10 11.29 8.82 -6.15
CA LEU A 10 9.96 9.24 -5.72
C LEU A 10 9.86 9.47 -4.21
N VAL A 11 10.56 8.66 -3.40
CA VAL A 11 10.66 8.88 -1.95
C VAL A 11 11.31 10.24 -1.67
N VAL A 12 12.45 10.53 -2.30
CA VAL A 12 13.15 11.81 -2.11
C VAL A 12 12.26 12.98 -2.56
N LEU A 13 11.61 12.87 -3.72
CA LEU A 13 10.70 13.89 -4.22
C LEU A 13 9.51 14.12 -3.28
N ALA A 14 8.88 13.05 -2.78
CA ALA A 14 7.78 13.13 -1.83
C ALA A 14 8.20 13.83 -0.53
N ILE A 15 9.37 13.46 0.03
CA ILE A 15 9.91 14.08 1.24
C ILE A 15 10.19 15.57 1.00
N VAL A 16 10.90 15.92 -0.07
CA VAL A 16 11.23 17.32 -0.39
C VAL A 16 9.97 18.15 -0.59
N PHE A 17 8.97 17.60 -1.28
CA PHE A 17 7.69 18.26 -1.52
C PHE A 17 6.87 18.47 -0.23
N LEU A 18 6.83 17.49 0.66
CA LEU A 18 6.15 17.64 1.95
C LEU A 18 6.91 18.59 2.89
N ASN A 19 8.25 18.60 2.81
CA ASN A 19 9.10 19.51 3.55
C ASN A 19 8.89 20.97 3.09
N SER A 20 8.75 21.22 1.79
CA SER A 20 8.53 22.57 1.26
C SER A 20 7.19 23.17 1.71
N GLN A 21 6.21 22.32 2.05
CA GLN A 21 4.94 22.75 2.62
C GLN A 21 4.93 22.81 4.15
N GLY A 22 6.04 22.48 4.82
CA GLY A 22 6.13 22.44 6.29
C GLY A 22 5.25 21.37 6.93
N LYS A 23 4.88 20.31 6.18
CA LYS A 23 3.93 19.27 6.62
C LYS A 23 4.60 18.07 7.29
N LEU A 24 5.93 18.00 7.31
CA LEU A 24 6.66 16.90 7.95
C LEU A 24 6.71 17.11 9.46
N THR A 25 5.95 16.29 10.20
CA THR A 25 6.07 16.19 11.66
C THR A 25 7.02 15.06 12.02
N LYS A 26 7.85 15.26 13.04
CA LYS A 26 8.81 14.25 13.52
C LYS A 26 8.13 13.16 14.35
N ASP A 27 7.00 13.49 14.95
CA ASP A 27 6.27 12.63 15.86
C ASP A 27 5.03 12.06 15.18
N ILE A 28 4.89 10.73 15.26
CA ILE A 28 3.72 9.98 14.83
C ILE A 28 3.23 9.23 16.08
N PRO A 29 2.01 9.49 16.56
CA PRO A 29 1.50 8.78 17.72
C PRO A 29 1.28 7.30 17.37
N VAL A 30 1.37 6.43 18.38
CA VAL A 30 1.35 4.97 18.18
C VAL A 30 0.06 4.50 17.49
N PHE A 31 -1.07 5.15 17.77
CA PHE A 31 -2.35 4.85 17.13
C PHE A 31 -2.30 5.04 15.61
N ASP A 32 -1.73 6.16 15.17
CA ASP A 32 -1.58 6.51 13.76
C ASP A 32 -0.65 5.54 13.06
N PHE A 33 0.43 5.14 13.73
CA PHE A 33 1.34 4.12 13.23
C PHE A 33 0.64 2.77 12.99
N ILE A 34 -0.25 2.34 13.90
CA ILE A 34 -1.06 1.13 13.72
C ILE A 34 -2.02 1.27 12.52
N ILE A 35 -2.65 2.43 12.36
CA ILE A 35 -3.51 2.73 11.21
C ILE A 35 -2.72 2.60 9.91
N LEU A 36 -1.53 3.21 9.83
CA LEU A 36 -0.68 3.16 8.65
C LEU A 36 -0.30 1.71 8.30
N ILE A 37 0.11 0.91 9.29
CA ILE A 37 0.43 -0.52 9.08
C ILE A 37 -0.77 -1.29 8.53
N LEU A 38 -1.94 -1.16 9.17
CA LEU A 38 -3.14 -1.90 8.78
C LEU A 38 -3.69 -1.45 7.42
N ALA A 39 -3.62 -0.15 7.13
CA ALA A 39 -4.01 0.41 5.83
C ALA A 39 -3.08 -0.10 4.73
N THR A 40 -1.76 -0.07 4.94
CA THR A 40 -0.78 -0.62 4.01
C THR A 40 -1.01 -2.12 3.80
N TYR A 41 -1.27 -2.89 4.86
CA TYR A 41 -1.61 -4.31 4.74
C TYR A 41 -2.84 -4.55 3.85
N ARG A 42 -3.93 -3.80 4.06
CA ARG A 42 -5.15 -3.94 3.25
C ARG A 42 -4.89 -3.60 1.79
N LEU A 43 -4.13 -2.54 1.52
CA LEU A 43 -3.77 -2.13 0.16
C LEU A 43 -2.94 -3.20 -0.55
N ILE A 44 -1.90 -3.74 0.10
CA ILE A 44 -1.10 -4.84 -0.47
C ILE A 44 -2.01 -6.01 -0.86
N ARG A 45 -2.90 -6.40 0.06
CA ARG A 45 -3.80 -7.52 -0.19
C ARG A 45 -4.79 -7.25 -1.31
N LEU A 46 -5.32 -6.02 -1.38
CA LEU A 46 -6.22 -5.60 -2.44
C LEU A 46 -5.57 -5.71 -3.82
N PHE A 47 -4.32 -5.25 -3.96
CA PHE A 47 -3.62 -5.25 -5.25
C PHE A 47 -3.06 -6.61 -5.64
N THR A 48 -2.48 -7.37 -4.71
CA THR A 48 -1.76 -8.61 -5.04
C THR A 48 -2.62 -9.88 -4.90
N TYR A 49 -3.59 -9.90 -3.99
CA TYR A 49 -4.29 -11.16 -3.64
C TYR A 49 -5.81 -11.11 -3.87
N ASP A 50 -6.43 -9.93 -3.81
CA ASP A 50 -7.88 -9.82 -3.86
C ASP A 50 -8.39 -10.05 -5.29
N ARG A 51 -9.48 -10.82 -5.41
CA ARG A 51 -10.18 -11.12 -6.67
C ARG A 51 -10.64 -9.85 -7.36
N VAL A 52 -10.93 -8.79 -6.59
CA VAL A 52 -11.35 -7.50 -7.14
C VAL A 52 -10.34 -6.97 -8.16
N MET A 53 -9.04 -7.20 -7.99
CA MET A 53 -8.01 -6.75 -8.94
C MET A 53 -7.61 -7.81 -9.99
N ASP A 54 -8.30 -8.96 -10.08
CA ASP A 54 -8.02 -9.99 -11.09
C ASP A 54 -8.09 -9.41 -12.51
N PHE A 55 -9.13 -8.61 -12.80
CA PHE A 55 -9.30 -8.03 -14.14
C PHE A 55 -8.14 -7.09 -14.53
N VAL A 56 -7.55 -6.39 -13.55
CA VAL A 56 -6.39 -5.51 -13.77
C VAL A 56 -5.14 -6.36 -14.00
N ARG A 57 -4.93 -7.39 -13.18
CA ARG A 57 -3.77 -8.30 -13.32
C ARG A 57 -3.80 -9.03 -14.65
N ASP A 58 -4.95 -9.56 -15.04
CA ASP A 58 -5.13 -10.27 -16.30
C ASP A 58 -4.99 -9.36 -17.51
N TYR A 59 -5.44 -8.10 -17.40
CA TYR A 59 -5.23 -7.10 -18.44
C TYR A 59 -3.73 -6.75 -18.58
N LEU A 60 -3.04 -6.52 -17.45
CA LEU A 60 -1.63 -6.15 -17.45
C LEU A 60 -0.71 -7.31 -17.86
N ALA A 61 -1.12 -8.56 -17.62
CA ALA A 61 -0.37 -9.76 -18.02
C ALA A 61 -0.19 -9.89 -19.54
N LYS A 62 -1.06 -9.25 -20.33
CA LYS A 62 -1.00 -9.28 -21.80
C LYS A 62 0.12 -8.42 -22.38
N PHE A 63 0.72 -7.52 -21.60
CA PHE A 63 1.77 -6.64 -22.08
C PHE A 63 3.14 -7.32 -22.03
N GLU A 64 3.71 -7.61 -23.19
CA GLU A 64 5.04 -8.22 -23.28
C GLU A 64 6.19 -7.21 -23.10
N SER A 65 5.93 -5.91 -23.30
CA SER A 65 6.93 -4.85 -23.12
C SER A 65 6.29 -3.50 -22.77
N GLY A 66 7.11 -2.54 -22.36
CA GLY A 66 6.67 -1.19 -22.02
C GLY A 66 6.17 -1.03 -20.57
N PRO A 67 5.48 0.08 -20.27
CA PRO A 67 5.08 0.41 -18.90
C PRO A 67 4.05 -0.56 -18.31
N GLY A 68 3.21 -1.17 -19.16
CA GLY A 68 2.23 -2.18 -18.74
C GLY A 68 2.89 -3.40 -18.09
N ARG A 69 4.02 -3.87 -18.65
CA ARG A 69 4.77 -4.99 -18.07
C ARG A 69 5.42 -4.64 -16.73
N THR A 70 5.90 -3.40 -16.59
CA THR A 70 6.45 -2.92 -15.31
C THR A 70 5.37 -2.84 -14.22
N LEU A 71 4.17 -2.36 -14.57
CA LEU A 71 3.03 -2.33 -13.66
C LEU A 71 2.59 -3.75 -13.26
N TRP A 72 2.58 -4.68 -14.21
CA TRP A 72 2.31 -6.09 -13.91
C TRP A 72 3.29 -6.65 -12.88
N HIS A 73 4.60 -6.49 -13.10
CA HIS A 73 5.62 -6.92 -12.13
C HIS A 73 5.48 -6.26 -10.76
N LEU A 74 4.95 -5.04 -10.69
CA LEU A 74 4.73 -4.34 -9.44
C LEU A 74 3.61 -5.00 -8.63
N ILE A 75 2.47 -5.28 -9.28
CA ILE A 75 1.25 -5.81 -8.65
C ILE A 75 1.36 -7.31 -8.36
N ASP A 76 2.07 -8.06 -9.22
CA ASP A 76 2.32 -9.50 -9.06
C ASP A 76 3.27 -9.80 -7.89
N CYS A 77 4.23 -8.90 -7.61
CA CYS A 77 5.15 -9.06 -6.49
C CYS A 77 4.62 -8.38 -5.21
N PRO A 78 4.27 -9.14 -4.14
CA PRO A 78 3.72 -8.57 -2.91
C PRO A 78 4.71 -7.66 -2.17
N TRP A 79 6.01 -7.96 -2.26
CA TRP A 79 7.07 -7.14 -1.65
C TRP A 79 7.20 -5.78 -2.34
N CYS A 80 7.15 -5.78 -3.68
CA CYS A 80 7.17 -4.56 -4.48
C CYS A 80 5.91 -3.73 -4.23
N THR A 81 4.73 -4.34 -4.32
CA THR A 81 3.48 -3.67 -3.96
C THR A 81 3.55 -3.11 -2.54
N GLY A 82 4.15 -3.83 -1.59
CA GLY A 82 4.35 -3.38 -0.22
C GLY A 82 5.08 -2.06 -0.08
N VAL A 83 6.27 -1.94 -0.64
CA VAL A 83 7.05 -0.70 -0.54
C VAL A 83 6.36 0.48 -1.23
N TRP A 84 5.69 0.23 -2.37
CA TRP A 84 4.97 1.27 -3.11
C TRP A 84 3.69 1.71 -2.39
N MET A 85 2.93 0.78 -1.83
CA MET A 85 1.74 1.11 -1.04
C MET A 85 2.13 1.82 0.26
N ALA A 86 3.25 1.47 0.89
CA ALA A 86 3.75 2.20 2.05
C ALA A 86 4.10 3.66 1.71
N LEU A 87 4.77 3.90 0.57
CA LEU A 87 5.05 5.25 0.08
C LEU A 87 3.78 6.05 -0.20
N ILE A 88 2.79 5.44 -0.85
CA ILE A 88 1.49 6.08 -1.12
C ILE A 88 0.79 6.44 0.19
N VAL A 89 0.72 5.51 1.14
CA VAL A 89 0.11 5.73 2.45
C VAL A 89 0.82 6.84 3.23
N PHE A 90 2.16 6.82 3.27
CA PHE A 90 2.96 7.88 3.87
C PHE A 90 2.65 9.25 3.24
N PHE A 91 2.66 9.32 1.91
CA PHE A 91 2.37 10.57 1.22
C PHE A 91 0.96 11.07 1.50
N LEU A 92 -0.05 10.19 1.43
CA LEU A 92 -1.45 10.55 1.69
C LEU A 92 -1.65 11.08 3.12
N TYR A 93 -1.03 10.43 4.10
CA TYR A 93 -1.09 10.83 5.50
C TYR A 93 -0.64 12.28 5.71
N PHE A 94 0.50 12.66 5.12
CA PHE A 94 1.07 14.00 5.27
C PHE A 94 0.51 15.01 4.26
N ALA A 95 -0.09 14.59 3.14
CA ALA A 95 -0.53 15.49 2.08
C ALA A 95 -1.76 16.32 2.48
N HIS A 96 -2.81 15.67 3.01
CA HIS A 96 -4.07 16.32 3.34
C HIS A 96 -4.80 15.65 4.51
N PRO A 97 -5.36 16.42 5.47
CA PRO A 97 -6.10 15.86 6.62
C PRO A 97 -7.33 15.01 6.26
N LEU A 98 -7.82 15.10 5.02
CA LEU A 98 -8.98 14.31 4.58
C LEU A 98 -8.60 12.85 4.32
N PHE A 99 -7.37 12.60 3.87
CA PHE A 99 -6.89 11.26 3.60
C PHE A 99 -6.70 10.44 4.87
N TRP A 100 -6.59 11.08 6.02
CA TRP A 100 -6.65 10.43 7.33
C TRP A 100 -7.86 9.49 7.45
N TYR A 101 -9.05 9.99 7.12
CA TYR A 101 -10.29 9.20 7.21
C TYR A 101 -10.30 8.04 6.21
N PHE A 102 -9.74 8.26 5.02
CA PHE A 102 -9.58 7.19 4.03
C PHE A 102 -8.64 6.08 4.55
N LEU A 103 -7.49 6.45 5.14
CA LEU A 103 -6.54 5.52 5.73
C LEU A 103 -7.17 4.76 6.91
N LEU A 104 -7.97 5.43 7.74
CA LEU A 104 -8.70 4.79 8.83
C LEU A 104 -9.69 3.73 8.33
N ILE A 105 -10.46 4.03 7.28
CA ILE A 105 -11.39 3.05 6.67
C ILE A 105 -10.62 1.85 6.12
N MET A 106 -9.50 2.08 5.43
CA MET A 106 -8.64 0.99 4.94
C MET A 106 -8.05 0.15 6.08
N ALA A 107 -7.65 0.79 7.20
CA ALA A 107 -7.14 0.12 8.37
C ALA A 107 -8.19 -0.78 9.05
N ILE A 108 -9.43 -0.30 9.19
CA ILE A 108 -10.53 -1.08 9.75
C ILE A 108 -10.81 -2.32 8.89
N ALA A 109 -10.86 -2.16 7.56
CA ALA A 109 -11.01 -3.29 6.64
C ALA A 109 -9.82 -4.28 6.72
N GLY A 110 -8.61 -3.77 6.92
CA GLY A 110 -7.41 -4.57 7.17
C GLY A 110 -7.52 -5.42 8.44
N ALA A 111 -7.91 -4.79 9.56
CA ALA A 111 -8.11 -5.47 10.84
C ALA A 111 -9.21 -6.54 10.79
N ALA A 112 -10.33 -6.25 10.12
CA ALA A 112 -11.41 -7.22 9.93
C ALA A 112 -10.91 -8.46 9.16
N THR A 113 -10.17 -8.23 8.07
CA THR A 113 -9.59 -9.31 7.27
C THR A 113 -8.59 -10.16 8.07
N PHE A 114 -7.73 -9.51 8.85
CA PHE A 114 -6.75 -10.19 9.70
C PHE A 114 -7.44 -11.09 10.73
N THR A 115 -8.50 -10.59 11.35
CA THR A 115 -9.32 -11.34 12.31
C THR A 115 -9.98 -12.54 11.64
N GLN A 116 -10.57 -12.37 10.45
CA GLN A 116 -11.19 -13.45 9.69
C GLN A 116 -10.19 -14.57 9.35
N ILE A 117 -8.99 -14.23 8.87
CA ILE A 117 -7.96 -15.23 8.55
C ILE A 117 -7.56 -16.01 9.80
N THR A 118 -7.41 -15.32 10.93
CA THR A 118 -7.00 -15.94 12.20
C THR A 118 -8.09 -16.91 12.69
N ILE A 119 -9.35 -16.49 12.68
CA ILE A 119 -10.49 -17.35 13.04
C ILE A 119 -10.53 -18.58 12.14
N TRP A 120 -10.36 -18.39 10.82
CA TRP A 120 -10.40 -19.48 9.86
C TRP A 120 -9.26 -20.50 10.05
N LYS A 121 -8.09 -20.04 10.51
CA LYS A 121 -6.95 -20.90 10.81
C LYS A 121 -7.18 -21.72 12.08
N ILE A 122 -7.82 -21.14 13.10
CA ILE A 122 -8.10 -21.80 14.38
C ILE A 122 -9.23 -22.83 14.25
N GLY A 123 -10.31 -22.51 13.52
CA GLY A 123 -11.46 -23.40 13.35
C GLY A 123 -11.31 -24.47 12.27
N ARG A 124 -10.09 -24.84 11.91
CA ARG A 124 -9.78 -25.83 10.86
C ARG A 124 -8.74 -26.85 11.34
N GLU A 125 -8.62 -27.04 12.66
CA GLU A 125 -7.75 -28.05 13.28
C GLU A 125 -8.50 -29.38 13.58
N ASP A 126 -9.71 -29.52 13.06
CA ASP A 126 -10.59 -30.70 13.03
C ASP A 126 -10.78 -31.25 11.60
#